data_AF-A0A5S9MM83-F1
#
_entry.id   AF-A0A5S9MM83-F1
#
_cell.length_a   1.000
_cell.length_b   1.000
_cell.length_c   1.000
_cell.angle_alpha   90.00
_cell.angle_beta   90.00
_cell.angle_gamma   90.00
#
_symmetry.space_group_name_H-M   'P 1'
#
loop_
_entity.id
_entity.type
_entity.pdbx_description
1 polymer ?
#
loop_
_entity_poly.entity_id
_entity_poly.type
_entity_poly.pdbx_seq_one_letter_code
_entity_poly.pdbx_strand_id
1 'polypeptide(L)'
;MRDGKTVDTKAIPETNFHEVVKKMVGRELTDRYPERTLSTGDIILEVKQATRKGQFQDINFSVKAGEIVGVAGLMGAGRTEMMRSLFGLDPLDQGEIWVHGKKGC
;
A
#
# COMPACT_ATOMS: atom_id res chain seq x y z
N MET A 1 1.57 24.04 -5.21
CA MET A 1 2.02 23.81 -6.60
C MET A 1 1.12 22.74 -7.20
N ARG A 2 0.65 22.93 -8.44
CA ARG A 2 -0.14 21.97 -9.21
C ARG A 2 0.28 22.11 -10.67
N ASP A 3 0.44 20.98 -11.36
CA ASP A 3 0.83 20.95 -12.78
C ASP A 3 2.09 21.80 -13.08
N GLY A 4 3.07 21.75 -12.17
CA GLY A 4 4.33 22.49 -12.32
C GLY A 4 4.26 23.98 -11.99
N LYS A 5 3.10 24.51 -11.61
CA LYS A 5 2.89 25.95 -11.38
C LYS A 5 2.45 26.25 -9.95
N THR A 6 2.81 27.43 -9.46
CA THR A 6 2.31 27.95 -8.18
C THR A 6 0.83 28.29 -8.34
N VAL A 7 -0.02 27.65 -7.53
CA VAL A 7 -1.48 27.86 -7.55
C VAL A 7 -1.88 29.01 -6.64
N ASP A 8 -1.14 29.20 -5.53
CA ASP A 8 -1.45 30.18 -4.50
C ASP A 8 -0.27 30.33 -3.52
N THR A 9 -0.18 31.50 -2.89
CA THR A 9 0.78 31.81 -1.81
C THR A 9 0.07 32.67 -0.76
N LYS A 10 0.02 32.19 0.48
CA LYS A 10 -0.68 32.85 1.60
C LYS A 10 0.07 32.70 2.90
N ALA A 11 -0.17 33.60 3.86
CA ALA A 11 0.30 33.40 5.22
C ALA A 11 -0.48 32.26 5.90
N ILE A 12 0.15 31.57 6.86
CA ILE A 12 -0.48 30.44 7.58
C ILE A 12 -1.84 30.81 8.22
N PRO A 13 -2.01 32.01 8.83
CA PRO A 13 -3.31 32.39 9.41
C PRO A 13 -4.41 32.64 8.38
N GLU A 14 -4.07 32.81 7.10
CA GLU A 14 -4.98 33.18 6.00
C GLU A 14 -5.49 31.97 5.22
N THR A 15 -5.18 30.75 5.69
CA THR A 15 -5.56 29.50 5.06
C THR A 15 -5.96 28.44 6.09
N ASN A 16 -6.54 27.35 5.61
CA ASN A 16 -6.88 26.19 6.43
C ASN A 16 -6.73 24.90 5.62
N PHE A 17 -6.80 23.75 6.30
CA PHE A 17 -6.63 22.44 5.67
C PHE A 17 -7.56 22.22 4.46
N HIS A 18 -8.83 22.63 4.57
CA HIS A 18 -9.81 22.47 3.49
C HIS A 18 -9.43 23.28 2.25
N GLU A 19 -9.00 24.52 2.44
CA GLU A 19 -8.60 25.41 1.36
C GLU A 19 -7.32 24.91 0.66
N VAL A 20 -6.34 24.43 1.43
CA VAL A 20 -5.11 23.84 0.90
C VAL A 20 -5.42 22.60 0.06
N VAL A 21 -6.25 21.67 0.56
CA VAL A 21 -6.65 20.46 -0.17
C VAL A 21 -7.40 20.82 -1.46
N LYS A 22 -8.35 21.76 -1.39
CA LYS A 22 -9.09 22.24 -2.58
C LYS A 22 -8.14 22.80 -3.64
N LYS A 23 -7.11 23.55 -3.23
CA LYS A 23 -6.09 24.12 -4.14
C LYS A 23 -5.13 23.07 -4.70
N MET A 24 -4.83 22.01 -3.94
CA MET A 24 -4.01 20.88 -4.41
C MET A 24 -4.75 20.04 -5.45
N VAL A 25 -6.02 19.70 -5.21
CA VAL A 25 -6.80 18.77 -6.04
C VAL A 25 -7.59 19.49 -7.15
N GLY A 26 -7.88 20.77 -6.99
CA GLY A 26 -8.59 21.59 -7.98
C GLY A 26 -10.11 21.47 -7.99
N ARG A 27 -10.69 20.74 -7.04
CA ARG A 27 -12.13 20.53 -6.86
C ARG A 27 -12.45 20.47 -5.38
N GLU A 28 -13.70 20.71 -5.03
CA GLU A 28 -14.16 20.43 -3.67
C GLU A 28 -14.17 18.92 -3.44
N LEU A 29 -13.44 18.49 -2.41
CA LEU A 29 -13.50 17.12 -1.92
C LEU A 29 -14.65 17.03 -0.92
N THR A 30 -15.84 16.69 -1.42
CA THR A 30 -17.02 16.41 -0.58
C THR A 30 -16.90 15.05 0.10
N ASP A 31 -16.25 14.09 -0.55
CA ASP A 31 -16.12 12.71 -0.07
C ASP A 31 -14.65 12.30 0.02
N ARG A 32 -14.08 12.35 1.23
CA ARG A 32 -12.65 12.07 1.44
C ARG A 32 -12.31 10.59 1.28
N TYR A 33 -13.28 9.71 1.50
CA TYR A 33 -13.15 8.25 1.39
C TYR A 33 -14.42 7.68 0.75
N PRO A 34 -14.54 7.72 -0.59
CA PRO A 34 -15.72 7.21 -1.27
C PRO A 34 -15.90 5.71 -0.98
N GLU A 35 -17.14 5.27 -0.78
CA GLU A 35 -17.44 3.86 -0.64
C GLU A 35 -16.98 3.09 -1.89
N ARG A 36 -16.19 2.04 -1.67
CA ARG A 36 -15.73 1.16 -2.74
C ARG A 36 -16.47 -0.16 -2.62
N THR A 37 -17.42 -0.41 -3.51
CA THR A 37 -18.01 -1.74 -3.66
C THR A 37 -17.00 -2.63 -4.39
N LEU A 38 -16.24 -3.44 -3.65
CA LEU A 38 -15.28 -4.38 -4.22
C LEU A 38 -15.92 -5.76 -4.30
N SER A 39 -16.19 -6.27 -5.51
CA SER A 39 -16.45 -7.69 -5.70
C SER A 39 -15.11 -8.43 -5.68
N THR A 40 -14.71 -8.95 -4.52
CA THR A 40 -13.46 -9.71 -4.40
C THR A 40 -13.63 -11.10 -5.02
N GLY A 41 -12.80 -11.46 -5.99
CA GLY A 41 -12.78 -12.79 -6.58
C GLY A 41 -11.99 -13.81 -5.73
N ASP A 42 -11.45 -14.83 -6.39
CA ASP A 42 -10.68 -15.89 -5.72
C ASP A 42 -9.36 -15.36 -5.14
N ILE A 43 -8.78 -16.11 -4.20
CA ILE A 43 -7.43 -15.83 -3.67
C ILE A 43 -6.41 -16.02 -4.80
N ILE A 44 -5.67 -14.95 -5.13
CA ILE A 44 -4.63 -14.96 -6.16
C ILE A 44 -3.22 -14.90 -5.59
N LEU A 45 -3.09 -14.47 -4.33
CA LEU A 45 -1.82 -14.44 -3.60
C LEU A 45 -2.06 -14.97 -2.19
N GLU A 46 -1.24 -15.92 -1.76
CA GLU A 46 -1.29 -16.46 -0.41
C GLU A 46 0.12 -16.53 0.16
N VAL A 47 0.35 -15.91 1.31
CA VAL A 47 1.62 -15.87 2.01
C VAL A 47 1.44 -16.61 3.33
N LYS A 48 2.24 -17.66 3.56
CA LYS A 48 2.16 -18.53 4.73
C LYS A 48 3.50 -18.57 5.46
N GLN A 49 3.48 -18.15 6.71
CA GLN A 49 4.62 -18.19 7.65
C GLN A 49 5.91 -17.59 7.07
N ALA A 50 5.79 -16.61 6.18
CA ALA A 50 6.93 -16.08 5.45
C ALA A 50 7.86 -15.36 6.43
N THR A 51 9.11 -15.82 6.45
CA THR A 51 10.13 -15.33 7.38
C THR A 51 11.45 -15.12 6.64
N ARG A 52 12.09 -13.99 6.93
CA ARG A 52 13.46 -13.68 6.52
C ARG A 52 14.19 -13.13 7.74
N LYS A 53 15.15 -13.90 8.25
CA LYS A 53 15.85 -13.65 9.52
C LYS A 53 16.45 -12.26 9.54
N GLY A 54 16.16 -11.52 10.62
CA GLY A 54 16.62 -10.14 10.79
C GLY A 54 15.86 -9.09 9.98
N GLN A 55 14.82 -9.47 9.22
CA GLN A 55 14.03 -8.53 8.39
C GLN A 55 12.54 -8.58 8.72
N PHE A 56 11.91 -9.76 8.66
CA PHE A 56 10.51 -9.98 9.04
C PHE A 56 10.29 -11.43 9.45
N GLN A 57 9.24 -11.69 10.23
CA GLN A 57 8.96 -13.01 10.78
C GLN A 57 7.46 -13.31 10.76
N ASP A 58 7.14 -14.55 10.40
CA ASP A 58 5.80 -15.14 10.50
C ASP A 58 4.69 -14.30 9.84
N ILE A 59 4.94 -13.84 8.62
CA ILE A 59 3.97 -13.08 7.86
C ILE A 59 2.95 -14.02 7.22
N ASN A 60 1.67 -13.77 7.49
CA ASN A 60 0.54 -14.57 7.00
C ASN A 60 -0.55 -13.63 6.48
N PHE A 61 -0.86 -13.70 5.18
CA PHE A 61 -2.00 -12.99 4.58
C PHE A 61 -2.39 -13.58 3.23
N SER A 62 -3.58 -13.22 2.75
CA SER A 62 -4.04 -13.58 1.41
C SER A 62 -4.62 -12.35 0.71
N VAL A 63 -4.55 -12.33 -0.62
CA VAL A 63 -5.10 -11.26 -1.45
C VAL A 63 -6.00 -11.86 -2.51
N LYS A 64 -7.22 -11.32 -2.61
CA LYS A 64 -8.21 -11.73 -3.59
C LYS A 64 -8.08 -10.95 -4.91
N ALA A 65 -8.57 -11.54 -5.99
CA ALA A 65 -8.67 -10.85 -7.27
C ALA A 65 -9.49 -9.56 -7.13
N GLY A 66 -8.92 -8.44 -7.57
CA GLY A 66 -9.53 -7.10 -7.47
C GLY A 66 -9.31 -6.37 -6.14
N GLU A 67 -8.66 -7.00 -5.17
CA GLU A 67 -8.35 -6.37 -3.88
C GLU A 67 -7.12 -5.45 -3.99
N ILE A 68 -7.17 -4.30 -3.30
CA ILE A 68 -6.05 -3.37 -3.18
C ILE A 68 -5.50 -3.47 -1.76
N VAL A 69 -4.28 -3.99 -1.62
CA VAL A 69 -3.61 -4.16 -0.32
C VAL A 69 -2.49 -3.14 -0.16
N GLY A 70 -2.54 -2.38 0.92
CA GLY A 70 -1.48 -1.45 1.32
C GLY A 70 -0.71 -1.99 2.52
N VAL A 71 0.63 -1.92 2.45
CA VAL A 71 1.51 -2.36 3.54
C VAL A 71 2.22 -1.14 4.14
N ALA A 72 1.97 -0.91 5.43
CA ALA A 72 2.47 0.26 6.16
C ALA A 72 3.09 -0.16 7.50
N GLY A 73 3.92 0.73 8.07
CA GLY A 73 4.73 0.44 9.24
C GLY A 73 5.82 1.49 9.43
N LEU A 74 6.48 1.46 10.59
CA LEU A 74 7.58 2.37 10.92
C LEU A 74 8.82 2.12 10.03
N MET A 75 9.82 3.01 10.14
CA MET A 75 11.13 2.75 9.54
C MET A 75 11.74 1.48 10.14
N GLY A 76 12.29 0.61 9.29
CA GLY A 76 12.85 -0.67 9.73
C GLY A 76 11.83 -1.79 9.99
N ALA A 77 10.53 -1.56 9.74
CA ALA A 77 9.49 -2.59 9.95
C ALA A 77 9.49 -3.73 8.90
N GLY A 78 10.51 -3.84 8.05
CA GLY A 78 10.64 -4.93 7.06
C GLY A 78 9.74 -4.81 5.83
N ARG A 79 9.10 -3.66 5.57
CA ARG A 79 8.15 -3.48 4.45
C ARG A 79 8.79 -3.69 3.09
N THR A 80 9.95 -3.10 2.87
CA THR A 80 10.67 -3.17 1.59
C THR A 80 11.20 -4.58 1.37
N GLU A 81 11.75 -5.17 2.42
CA GLU A 81 12.29 -6.53 2.47
C GLU A 81 11.22 -7.58 2.19
N MET A 82 10.04 -7.42 2.79
CA MET A 82 8.89 -8.28 2.56
C MET A 82 8.42 -8.19 1.10
N MET A 83 8.33 -6.98 0.54
CA MET A 83 7.94 -6.80 -0.87
C MET A 83 8.97 -7.40 -1.82
N ARG A 84 10.27 -7.20 -1.56
CA ARG A 84 11.34 -7.83 -2.35
C ARG A 84 11.22 -9.35 -2.35
N SER A 85 10.91 -9.94 -1.19
CA SER A 85 10.71 -11.38 -1.06
C SER A 85 9.46 -11.85 -1.81
N LEU A 86 8.36 -11.09 -1.75
CA LEU A 86 7.14 -11.35 -2.51
C LEU A 86 7.37 -11.39 -4.03
N PHE A 87 8.24 -10.51 -4.54
CA PHE A 87 8.61 -10.44 -5.96
C PHE A 87 9.72 -11.42 -6.36
N GLY A 88 10.17 -12.30 -5.45
CA GLY A 88 11.21 -13.28 -5.73
C GLY A 88 12.62 -12.71 -5.88
N LEU A 89 12.85 -11.46 -5.45
CA LEU A 89 14.20 -10.85 -5.47
C LEU A 89 15.08 -11.37 -4.33
N ASP A 90 14.43 -11.77 -3.23
CA ASP A 90 15.04 -12.12 -1.97
C ASP A 90 14.40 -13.43 -1.48
N PRO A 91 15.16 -14.53 -1.30
CA PRO A 91 14.57 -15.80 -0.88
C PRO A 91 14.07 -15.73 0.57
N LEU A 92 13.03 -16.52 0.87
CA LEU A 92 12.57 -16.74 2.24
C LEU A 92 13.50 -17.72 2.96
N ASP A 93 13.72 -17.51 4.26
CA ASP A 93 14.36 -18.51 5.11
C ASP A 93 13.36 -19.60 5.54
N GLN A 94 12.09 -19.24 5.71
CA GLN A 94 10.99 -20.14 6.04
C GLN A 94 9.66 -19.65 5.45
N GLY A 95 8.72 -20.57 5.31
CA GLY A 95 7.38 -20.30 4.78
C GLY A 95 7.28 -20.48 3.27
N GLU A 96 6.17 -20.06 2.70
CA GLU A 96 5.87 -20.20 1.28
C GLU A 96 4.95 -19.09 0.77
N ILE A 97 5.14 -18.75 -0.50
CA ILE A 97 4.31 -17.80 -1.23
C ILE A 97 3.65 -18.56 -2.37
N TRP A 98 2.34 -18.39 -2.54
CA TRP A 98 1.56 -18.99 -3.61
C TRP A 98 0.93 -17.90 -4.48
N VAL A 99 1.05 -18.05 -5.80
CA VAL A 99 0.47 -17.14 -6.78
C VAL A 99 -0.45 -17.95 -7.70
N HIS A 100 -1.72 -17.55 -7.80
CA HIS A 100 -2.75 -18.29 -8.55
C HIS A 100 -2.80 -19.79 -8.21
N GLY A 101 -2.71 -20.11 -6.92
CA GLY A 101 -2.72 -21.49 -6.41
C GLY A 101 -1.45 -22.30 -6.74
N LYS A 102 -0.40 -21.68 -7.29
CA LYS A 102 0.89 -22.33 -7.56
C LYS A 102 1.94 -21.81 -6.58
N LYS A 103 2.71 -22.71 -6.00
CA LYS A 103 3.83 -22.34 -5.14
C LYS A 103 4.87 -21.55 -5.94
N GLY A 104 5.19 -20.35 -5.47
CA GLY A 104 6.29 -19.54 -5.98
C GLY A 104 7.63 -20.22 -5.67
N CYS A 105 8.59 -20.04 -6.57
CA CYS A 105 9.96 -20.52 -6.38
C CYS A 105 10.71 -19.70 -5.34
#